data_AF-A0A6N6PEH3-F1
#
_entry.id   AF-A0A6N6PEH3-F1
#
_cell.length_a   1.000
_cell.length_b   1.000
_cell.length_c   1.000
_cell.angle_alpha   90.00
_cell.angle_beta   90.00
_cell.angle_gamma   90.00
#
_symmetry.space_group_name_H-M   'P 1'
#
loop_
_entity.id
_entity.type
_entity.pdbx_description
1 polymer ?
#
loop_
_entity_poly.entity_id
_entity_poly.type
_entity_poly.pdbx_seq_one_letter_code
_entity_poly.pdbx_strand_id
1 'polypeptide(L)'
;KRTFIAGVSGVTSASGAPVYVNAVGQLGTLTSSRRFKEAIKSMDASSAALLKLRPVTFHYKTEIDPAAVPQYGLIAEEVEKVDPNLVLHDADGVTYTVRYEAVNAMLLNEFLKQHTEVQEQRKTIAGQQAEIRALAARLEKVDLQMQKISARLEESAPFRAVADRR
;
A
#
# COMPACT_ATOMS: atom_id res chain seq x y z
N LYS A 1 39.02 1.80 13.08
CA LYS A 1 39.74 0.52 12.84
C LYS A 1 38.73 -0.49 12.32
N ARG A 2 39.09 -1.35 11.36
CA ARG A 2 38.21 -2.44 10.90
C ARG A 2 38.51 -3.70 11.72
N THR A 3 37.48 -4.47 12.05
CA THR A 3 37.59 -5.75 12.77
C THR A 3 37.11 -6.87 11.85
N PHE A 4 37.92 -7.92 11.71
CA PHE A 4 37.58 -9.10 10.93
C PHE A 4 37.51 -10.30 11.85
N ILE A 5 36.43 -11.07 11.76
CA ILE A 5 36.21 -12.29 12.55
C ILE A 5 36.27 -13.49 11.59
N ALA A 6 37.21 -14.39 11.84
CA ALA A 6 37.36 -15.61 11.04
C ALA A 6 36.13 -16.53 11.23
N GLY A 7 35.80 -17.31 10.19
CA GLY A 7 34.68 -18.28 10.25
C GLY A 7 33.28 -17.71 10.05
N VAL A 8 33.15 -16.44 9.66
CA VAL A 8 31.86 -15.81 9.32
C VAL A 8 31.58 -15.86 7.81
N SER A 9 32.51 -15.35 6.99
CA SER A 9 32.33 -15.27 5.53
C SER A 9 32.42 -16.66 4.88
N GLY A 10 31.45 -17.00 4.02
CA GLY A 10 31.40 -18.28 3.30
C GLY A 10 30.91 -19.46 4.14
N VAL A 11 30.48 -19.24 5.39
CA VAL A 11 29.96 -20.28 6.27
C VAL A 11 28.44 -20.17 6.36
N THR A 12 27.74 -21.22 5.93
CA THR A 12 26.27 -21.27 5.98
C THR A 12 25.79 -21.63 7.39
N SER A 13 25.03 -20.74 8.03
CA SER A 13 24.23 -21.07 9.21
C SER A 13 22.77 -21.32 8.79
N ALA A 14 22.28 -22.54 8.99
CA ALA A 14 20.93 -22.92 8.58
C ALA A 14 19.80 -22.28 9.44
N SER A 15 20.17 -21.67 10.57
CA SER A 15 19.25 -20.94 11.45
C SER A 15 20.02 -19.90 12.29
N GLY A 16 19.30 -19.03 12.99
CA GLY A 16 19.88 -18.05 13.91
C GLY A 16 19.12 -16.73 13.96
N ALA A 17 19.57 -15.82 14.81
CA ALA A 17 19.11 -14.44 14.82
C ALA A 17 20.14 -13.54 14.10
N PRO A 18 19.71 -12.53 13.32
CA PRO A 18 20.63 -11.55 12.76
C PRO A 18 21.39 -10.82 13.86
N VAL A 19 22.67 -10.52 13.59
CA VAL A 19 23.52 -9.73 14.49
C VAL A 19 23.32 -8.25 14.19
N TYR A 20 23.10 -7.47 15.25
CA TYR A 20 22.97 -6.02 15.21
C TYR A 20 24.11 -5.35 15.96
N VAL A 21 24.41 -4.10 15.59
CA VAL A 21 25.32 -3.22 16.31
C VAL A 21 24.54 -2.00 16.80
N ASN A 22 24.60 -1.69 18.09
CA ASN A 22 23.97 -0.48 18.64
C ASN A 22 24.92 0.74 18.56
N ALA A 23 24.44 1.92 18.96
CA ALA A 23 25.20 3.18 18.85
C ALA A 23 26.51 3.20 19.67
N VAL A 24 26.65 2.36 20.69
CA VAL A 24 27.91 2.23 21.47
C VAL A 24 28.83 1.12 20.95
N GLY A 25 28.51 0.54 19.78
CA GLY A 25 29.32 -0.49 19.13
C GLY A 25 29.14 -1.90 19.70
N GLN A 26 28.12 -2.14 20.54
CA GLN A 26 27.84 -3.46 21.10
C GLN A 26 27.13 -4.35 20.07
N LEU A 27 27.63 -5.58 19.92
CA LEU A 27 26.96 -6.63 19.15
C LEU A 27 25.84 -7.29 19.97
N GLY A 28 24.72 -7.58 19.33
CA GLY A 28 23.58 -8.26 19.96
C GLY A 28 22.58 -8.79 18.95
N THR A 29 21.41 -9.20 19.43
CA THR A 29 20.30 -9.72 18.61
C THR A 29 18.99 -9.05 19.05
N LEU A 30 17.99 -9.04 18.15
CA LEU A 30 16.65 -8.55 18.50
C LEU A 30 15.81 -9.65 19.14
N THR A 31 15.11 -9.32 20.22
CA THR A 31 14.14 -10.20 20.89
C THR A 31 12.70 -9.75 20.64
N SER A 32 11.81 -10.68 20.28
CA SER A 32 10.41 -10.33 19.94
C SER A 32 9.33 -10.95 20.84
N SER A 33 9.71 -11.81 21.80
CA SER A 33 8.75 -12.45 22.71
C SER A 33 8.06 -11.42 23.62
N ARG A 34 6.77 -11.65 23.91
CA ARG A 34 5.94 -10.80 24.79
C ARG A 34 6.61 -10.49 26.13
N ARG A 35 7.37 -11.43 26.70
CA ARG A 35 8.07 -11.24 27.99
C ARG A 35 9.12 -10.13 28.00
N PHE A 36 9.55 -9.69 26.81
CA PHE A 36 10.53 -8.61 26.63
C PHE A 36 9.86 -7.29 26.16
N LYS A 37 8.53 -7.22 26.16
CA LYS A 37 7.77 -6.08 25.62
C LYS A 37 6.67 -5.66 26.59
N GLU A 38 6.48 -4.35 26.70
CA GLU A 38 5.41 -3.71 27.46
C GLU A 38 4.60 -2.78 26.55
N ALA A 39 3.44 -2.30 27.04
CA ALA A 39 2.57 -1.36 26.33
C ALA A 39 2.23 -1.77 24.87
N ILE A 40 1.98 -3.07 24.64
CA ILE A 40 1.69 -3.62 23.30
C ILE A 40 0.32 -3.13 22.82
N LYS A 41 0.29 -2.35 21.74
CA LYS A 41 -0.91 -1.82 21.08
C LYS A 41 -0.84 -1.98 19.56
N SER A 42 -1.99 -1.81 18.90
CA SER A 42 -2.05 -1.72 17.44
C SER A 42 -1.24 -0.52 16.93
N MET A 43 -0.70 -0.62 15.72
CA MET A 43 0.01 0.50 15.07
C MET A 43 -0.97 1.56 14.55
N ASP A 44 -2.19 1.17 14.20
CA ASP A 44 -3.24 2.06 13.65
C ASP A 44 -2.64 3.01 12.59
N ALA A 45 -2.88 4.31 12.70
CA ALA A 45 -2.40 5.31 11.74
C ALA A 45 -0.87 5.55 11.77
N SER A 46 -0.13 4.99 12.74
CA SER A 46 1.31 5.27 12.90
C SER A 46 2.14 4.85 11.68
N SER A 47 1.72 3.79 10.97
CA SER A 47 2.39 3.31 9.76
C SER A 47 2.10 4.10 8.49
N ALA A 48 1.15 5.04 8.51
CA ALA A 48 0.80 5.84 7.34
C ALA A 48 1.93 6.78 6.90
N ALA A 49 2.88 7.08 7.80
CA ALA A 49 4.09 7.85 7.48
C ALA A 49 4.90 7.21 6.33
N LEU A 50 4.87 5.87 6.21
CA LEU A 50 5.58 5.15 5.16
C LEU A 50 5.16 5.56 3.75
N LEU A 51 3.88 5.94 3.57
CA LEU A 51 3.33 6.31 2.26
C LEU A 51 3.92 7.63 1.72
N LYS A 52 4.61 8.40 2.56
CA LYS A 52 5.30 9.64 2.19
C LYS A 52 6.79 9.42 1.91
N LEU A 53 7.31 8.22 2.17
CA LEU A 53 8.70 7.91 1.93
C LEU A 53 8.97 7.74 0.44
N ARG A 54 10.19 8.10 0.03
CA ARG A 54 10.64 8.04 -1.35
C ARG A 54 11.73 6.97 -1.49
N PRO A 55 11.41 5.78 -2.04
CA PRO A 55 12.43 4.80 -2.39
C PRO A 55 13.39 5.36 -3.43
N VAL A 56 14.67 5.02 -3.30
CA VAL A 56 15.74 5.47 -4.20
C VAL A 56 16.63 4.32 -4.63
N THR A 57 17.25 4.50 -5.80
CA THR A 57 18.41 3.71 -6.23
C THR A 57 19.65 4.58 -6.05
N PHE A 58 20.73 4.02 -5.53
CA PHE A 58 21.98 4.75 -5.30
C PHE A 58 23.20 3.84 -5.47
N HIS A 59 24.38 4.46 -5.46
CA HIS A 59 25.65 3.76 -5.32
C HIS A 59 26.33 4.30 -4.07
N TYR A 60 27.02 3.44 -3.33
CA TYR A 60 27.93 3.95 -2.32
C TYR A 60 29.07 4.74 -2.98
N LYS A 61 29.67 5.66 -2.23
CA LYS A 61 30.88 6.36 -2.69
C LYS A 61 31.97 5.35 -3.02
N THR A 62 32.84 5.69 -3.96
CA THR A 62 33.92 4.82 -4.46
C THR A 62 34.86 4.37 -3.33
N GLU A 63 35.04 5.19 -2.28
CA GLU A 63 35.86 4.80 -1.12
C GLU A 63 35.26 3.66 -0.28
N ILE A 64 33.93 3.45 -0.35
CA ILE A 64 33.18 2.43 0.39
C ILE A 64 32.98 1.19 -0.48
N ASP A 65 32.52 1.40 -1.72
CA ASP A 65 32.33 0.33 -2.71
C ASP A 65 32.97 0.73 -4.04
N PRO A 66 34.23 0.34 -4.28
CA PRO A 66 34.92 0.60 -5.54
C PRO A 66 34.25 -0.03 -6.75
N ALA A 67 33.46 -1.09 -6.57
CA ALA A 67 32.75 -1.77 -7.66
C ALA A 67 31.47 -1.02 -8.07
N ALA A 68 31.05 0.00 -7.31
CA ALA A 68 29.86 0.81 -7.56
C ALA A 68 28.64 -0.06 -7.91
N VAL A 69 28.31 -1.01 -7.04
CA VAL A 69 27.16 -1.90 -7.23
C VAL A 69 25.86 -1.13 -6.96
N PRO A 70 24.86 -1.17 -7.86
CA PRO A 70 23.57 -0.52 -7.63
C PRO A 70 22.89 -1.02 -6.34
N GLN A 71 22.49 -0.08 -5.50
CA GLN A 71 21.78 -0.31 -4.24
C GLN A 71 20.38 0.27 -4.30
N TYR A 72 19.49 -0.26 -3.46
CA TYR A 72 18.10 0.18 -3.34
C TYR A 72 17.80 0.45 -1.88
N GLY A 73 17.13 1.55 -1.58
CA GLY A 73 16.80 1.88 -0.20
C GLY A 73 16.17 3.24 -0.02
N LEU A 74 16.47 3.84 1.12
CA LEU A 74 15.97 5.14 1.56
C LEU A 74 17.15 6.00 2.02
N ILE A 75 17.00 7.32 1.91
CA ILE A 75 17.94 8.30 2.47
C ILE A 75 17.50 8.60 3.91
N ALA A 76 18.38 8.38 4.89
CA ALA A 76 18.02 8.47 6.30
C ALA A 76 17.52 9.88 6.69
N GLU A 77 18.13 10.94 6.16
CA GLU A 77 17.73 12.32 6.39
C GLU A 77 16.39 12.67 5.74
N GLU A 78 16.01 12.00 4.65
CA GLU A 78 14.67 12.14 4.05
C GLU A 78 13.62 11.42 4.91
N VAL A 79 13.97 10.24 5.43
CA VAL A 79 13.11 9.48 6.35
C VAL A 79 12.89 10.25 7.65
N GLU A 80 13.94 10.83 8.23
CA GLU A 80 13.87 11.60 9.48
C GLU A 80 12.88 12.77 9.40
N LYS A 81 12.85 13.47 8.26
CA LYS A 81 11.89 14.57 8.01
C LYS A 81 10.44 14.09 8.00
N VAL A 82 10.20 12.83 7.65
CA VAL A 82 8.86 12.22 7.59
C VAL A 82 8.49 11.62 8.94
N ASP A 83 9.36 10.81 9.53
CA ASP A 83 9.22 10.22 10.85
C ASP A 83 10.61 10.00 11.50
N PRO A 84 11.00 10.83 12.49
CA PRO A 84 12.29 10.71 13.16
C PRO A 84 12.41 9.41 13.97
N ASN A 85 11.30 8.73 14.30
CA ASN A 85 11.36 7.46 15.00
C ASN A 85 11.83 6.31 14.10
N LEU A 86 11.97 6.52 12.79
CA LEU A 86 12.40 5.51 11.82
C LEU A 86 13.88 5.59 11.48
N VAL A 87 14.65 6.42 12.18
CA VAL A 87 16.11 6.50 12.03
C VAL A 87 16.82 6.18 13.33
N LEU A 88 18.11 5.88 13.22
CA LEU A 88 19.06 5.87 14.32
C LEU A 88 20.08 6.98 14.07
N HIS A 89 20.55 7.56 15.18
CA HIS A 89 21.64 8.52 15.18
C HIS A 89 22.94 7.83 15.61
N ASP A 90 24.06 8.38 15.15
CA ASP A 90 25.38 8.00 15.63
C ASP A 90 25.68 8.60 17.02
N ALA A 91 26.91 8.43 17.50
CA ALA A 91 27.35 8.92 18.80
C ALA A 91 27.35 10.45 18.92
N ASP A 92 27.44 11.17 17.80
CA ASP A 92 27.41 12.63 17.73
C ASP A 92 25.99 13.18 17.55
N GLY A 93 24.99 12.29 17.51
CA GLY A 93 23.58 12.64 17.32
C GLY A 93 23.21 12.92 15.86
N VAL A 94 24.10 12.62 14.91
CA VAL A 94 23.84 12.80 13.48
C VAL A 94 23.05 11.61 12.96
N THR A 95 22.05 11.87 12.12
CA THR A 95 21.25 10.85 11.45
C THR A 95 22.15 9.91 10.65
N TYR A 96 22.09 8.63 11.00
CA TYR A 96 23.09 7.65 10.57
C TYR A 96 22.50 6.56 9.69
N THR A 97 21.37 5.97 10.09
CA THR A 97 20.78 4.87 9.33
C THR A 97 19.27 4.74 9.57
N VAL A 98 18.58 4.12 8.62
CA VAL A 98 17.15 3.82 8.71
C VAL A 98 16.94 2.54 9.53
N ARG A 99 15.90 2.54 10.38
CA ARG A 99 15.41 1.37 11.11
C ARG A 99 14.60 0.47 10.19
N TYR A 100 15.26 -0.20 9.24
CA TYR A 100 14.60 -1.02 8.22
C TYR A 100 13.69 -2.12 8.80
N GLU A 101 14.01 -2.69 9.96
CA GLU A 101 13.11 -3.65 10.64
C GLU A 101 11.78 -3.02 11.07
N ALA A 102 11.80 -1.75 11.52
CA ALA A 102 10.58 -1.02 11.86
C ALA A 102 9.76 -0.70 10.60
N VAL A 103 10.44 -0.27 9.53
CA VAL A 103 9.82 -0.04 8.22
C VAL A 103 9.14 -1.32 7.73
N ASN A 104 9.82 -2.47 7.76
CA ASN A 104 9.26 -3.76 7.34
C ASN A 104 8.02 -4.16 8.15
N ALA A 105 8.04 -3.99 9.47
CA ALA A 105 6.88 -4.27 10.32
C ALA A 105 5.69 -3.34 10.03
N MET A 106 5.97 -2.05 9.76
CA MET A 106 4.94 -1.07 9.41
C MET A 106 4.38 -1.28 7.99
N LEU A 107 5.21 -1.74 7.04
CA LEU A 107 4.75 -2.14 5.70
C LEU A 107 3.74 -3.28 5.78
N LEU A 108 3.92 -4.25 6.67
CA LEU A 108 2.92 -5.29 6.90
C LEU A 108 1.58 -4.69 7.36
N ASN A 109 1.61 -3.70 8.26
CA ASN A 109 0.38 -3.05 8.72
C ASN A 109 -0.34 -2.31 7.58
N GLU A 110 0.39 -1.56 6.76
CA GLU A 110 -0.20 -0.89 5.58
C GLU A 110 -0.71 -1.89 4.54
N PHE A 111 0.00 -2.99 4.32
CA PHE A 111 -0.45 -4.06 3.43
C PHE A 111 -1.77 -4.68 3.91
N LEU A 112 -1.92 -4.93 5.21
CA LEU A 112 -3.14 -5.47 5.78
C LEU A 112 -4.32 -4.50 5.64
N LYS A 113 -4.11 -3.20 5.86
CA LYS A 113 -5.13 -2.17 5.64
C LYS A 113 -5.57 -2.12 4.17
N GLN A 114 -4.61 -2.05 3.25
CA GLN A 114 -4.88 -2.06 1.82
C GLN A 114 -5.62 -3.33 1.39
N HIS A 115 -5.26 -4.49 1.96
CA HIS A 115 -6.00 -5.73 1.70
C HIS A 115 -7.46 -5.63 2.11
N THR A 116 -7.75 -5.08 3.30
CA THR A 116 -9.13 -4.86 3.77
C THR A 116 -9.89 -3.89 2.85
N GLU A 117 -9.28 -2.76 2.49
CA GLU A 117 -9.91 -1.79 1.57
C GLU A 117 -10.26 -2.42 0.22
N VAL A 118 -9.36 -3.24 -0.35
CA VAL A 118 -9.61 -3.95 -1.61
C VAL A 118 -10.77 -4.94 -1.48
N GLN A 119 -10.92 -5.63 -0.35
CA GLN A 119 -12.06 -6.54 -0.14
C GLN A 119 -13.39 -5.77 -0.09
N GLU A 120 -13.42 -4.62 0.61
CA GLU A 120 -14.63 -3.80 0.68
C GLU A 120 -14.99 -3.19 -0.68
N GLN A 121 -14.00 -2.67 -1.42
CA GLN A 121 -14.21 -2.19 -2.79
C GLN A 121 -14.77 -3.28 -3.70
N ARG A 122 -14.28 -4.53 -3.60
CA ARG A 122 -14.83 -5.66 -4.37
C ARG A 122 -16.30 -5.92 -4.07
N LYS A 123 -16.74 -5.81 -2.82
CA LYS A 123 -18.15 -5.94 -2.44
C LYS A 123 -18.98 -4.82 -3.02
N THR A 124 -18.51 -3.57 -2.94
CA THR A 124 -19.19 -2.41 -3.53
C THR A 124 -19.34 -2.56 -5.04
N ILE A 125 -18.28 -2.97 -5.75
CA ILE A 125 -18.32 -3.21 -7.19
C ILE A 125 -19.35 -4.29 -7.54
N ALA A 126 -19.40 -5.38 -6.78
CA ALA A 126 -20.39 -6.44 -7.00
C ALA A 126 -21.83 -5.94 -6.80
N GLY A 127 -22.06 -5.10 -5.79
CA GLY A 127 -23.35 -4.46 -5.53
C GLY A 127 -23.76 -3.51 -6.68
N GLN A 128 -22.87 -2.61 -7.07
CA GLN A 128 -23.08 -1.70 -8.19
C GLN A 128 -23.37 -2.45 -9.49
N GLN A 129 -22.65 -3.55 -9.75
CA GLN A 129 -22.89 -4.38 -10.93
C GLN A 129 -24.29 -5.04 -10.92
N ALA A 130 -24.80 -5.41 -9.74
CA ALA A 130 -26.16 -5.92 -9.61
C ALA A 130 -27.22 -4.83 -9.85
N GLU A 131 -27.01 -3.62 -9.32
CA GLU A 131 -27.88 -2.46 -9.53
C GLU A 131 -27.93 -2.04 -11.01
N ILE A 132 -26.77 -1.98 -11.68
CA ILE A 132 -26.68 -1.68 -13.11
C ILE A 132 -27.49 -2.69 -13.93
N ARG A 133 -27.39 -3.99 -13.63
CA ARG A 133 -28.21 -5.01 -14.30
C ARG A 133 -29.70 -4.81 -14.06
N ALA A 134 -30.09 -4.48 -12.83
CA ALA A 134 -31.48 -4.23 -12.49
C ALA A 134 -32.04 -2.99 -13.21
N LEU A 135 -31.25 -1.93 -13.32
CA LEU A 135 -31.61 -0.71 -14.05
C LEU A 135 -31.70 -0.98 -15.56
N ALA A 136 -30.76 -1.73 -16.14
CA ALA A 136 -30.81 -2.12 -17.55
C ALA A 136 -32.10 -2.88 -17.89
N ALA A 137 -32.49 -3.85 -17.04
CA ALA A 137 -33.74 -4.60 -17.22
C ALA A 137 -34.99 -3.71 -17.08
N ARG A 138 -34.96 -2.68 -16.22
CA ARG A 138 -36.05 -1.70 -16.10
C ARG A 138 -36.12 -0.80 -17.34
N LEU A 139 -35.00 -0.36 -17.88
CA LEU A 139 -34.93 0.44 -19.10
C LEU A 139 -35.53 -0.32 -20.30
N GLU A 140 -35.20 -1.62 -20.44
CA GLU A 140 -35.79 -2.46 -21.48
C GLU A 140 -37.32 -2.57 -21.33
N LYS A 141 -37.83 -2.73 -20.10
CA LYS A 141 -39.27 -2.71 -19.85
C LYS A 141 -39.92 -1.38 -20.20
N VAL A 142 -39.28 -0.25 -19.87
CA VAL A 142 -39.77 1.08 -20.21
C VAL A 142 -39.81 1.26 -21.73
N ASP A 143 -38.79 0.80 -22.46
CA ASP A 143 -38.76 0.85 -23.92
C ASP A 143 -39.92 0.05 -24.55
N LEU A 144 -40.16 -1.17 -24.06
CA LEU A 144 -41.30 -1.98 -24.51
C LEU A 144 -42.66 -1.33 -24.21
N GLN A 145 -42.79 -0.64 -23.07
CA GLN A 145 -44.01 0.11 -22.74
C GLN A 145 -44.20 1.32 -23.66
N MET A 146 -43.12 2.05 -23.96
CA MET A 146 -43.13 3.17 -24.89
C MET A 146 -43.55 2.73 -26.29
N GLN A 147 -42.99 1.62 -26.81
CA GLN A 147 -43.38 1.06 -28.09
C GLN A 147 -44.88 0.71 -28.13
N LYS A 148 -45.41 0.05 -27.09
CA LYS A 148 -46.84 -0.29 -26.98
C LYS A 148 -47.74 0.95 -26.94
N ILE A 149 -47.33 2.00 -26.22
CA ILE A 149 -48.08 3.26 -26.18
C ILE A 149 -48.09 3.93 -27.55
N SER A 150 -46.94 3.96 -28.25
CA SER A 150 -46.86 4.54 -29.60
C SER A 150 -47.79 3.83 -30.59
N ALA A 151 -47.79 2.49 -30.59
CA ALA A 151 -48.66 1.70 -31.47
C ALA A 151 -50.15 1.97 -31.20
N ARG A 152 -50.55 2.09 -29.92
CA ARG A 152 -51.94 2.45 -29.56
C ARG A 152 -52.31 3.87 -29.98
N LEU A 153 -51.37 4.82 -29.92
CA LEU A 153 -51.60 6.20 -30.36
C LEU A 153 -51.77 6.25 -31.89
N GLU A 154 -51.04 5.45 -32.65
CA GLU A 154 -51.21 5.32 -34.10
C GLU A 154 -52.56 4.67 -34.46
N GLU A 155 -52.99 3.61 -33.76
CA GLU A 155 -54.30 2.96 -33.97
C GLU A 155 -55.50 3.84 -33.57
N SER A 156 -55.33 4.72 -32.58
CA SER A 156 -56.40 5.59 -32.07
C SER A 156 -56.57 6.90 -32.83
N ALA A 157 -55.88 7.07 -33.96
CA ALA A 157 -56.04 8.21 -34.86
C ALA A 157 -56.95 7.89 -36.08
N PRO A 158 -58.29 7.79 -35.96
CA PRO A 158 -59.17 7.90 -37.12
C PRO A 158 -59.59 9.37 -37.35
N PHE A 159 -59.19 9.89 -38.51
CA PHE A 159 -59.95 10.78 -39.39
C PHE A 159 -60.49 12.12 -38.84
N ARG A 160 -59.80 13.23 -39.17
CA ARG A 160 -60.44 14.53 -39.48
C ARG A 160 -60.09 14.98 -40.89
N ALA A 161 -60.86 14.49 -41.85
CA ALA A 161 -61.12 15.18 -43.11
C ALA A 161 -62.50 14.77 -43.64
N VAL A 162 -63.57 15.23 -42.98
CA VAL A 162 -64.87 15.35 -43.64
C VAL A 162 -65.17 16.83 -43.84
N ALA A 163 -65.57 17.13 -45.07
CA ALA A 163 -66.16 18.35 -45.59
C ALA A 163 -65.20 19.42 -46.15
N ASP A 164 -65.00 19.39 -47.46
CA ASP A 164 -65.80 20.35 -48.25
C ASP A 164 -66.35 19.68 -49.52
N ARG A 165 -67.68 19.63 -49.63
CA ARG A 165 -68.41 19.37 -50.87
C ARG A 165 -68.95 20.72 -51.31
N ARG A 166 -68.37 21.32 -52.37
CA ARG A 166 -69.09 22.13 -53.37
C ARG A 166 -68.32 22.12 -54.67
#